data_AF-A0A2G6TK18-F1
#
_entry.id   AF-A0A2G6TK18-F1
#
_cell.length_a   1.000
_cell.length_b   1.000
_cell.length_c   1.000
_cell.angle_alpha   90.00
_cell.angle_beta   90.00
_cell.angle_gamma   90.00
#
_symmetry.space_group_name_H-M   'P 1'
#
loop_
_entity.id
_entity.type
_entity.pdbx_description
1 polymer ?
#
loop_
_entity_poly.entity_id
_entity_poly.type
_entity_poly.pdbx_seq_one_letter_code
_entity_poly.pdbx_strand_id
1 'polypeptide(L)'
;MKKTLLILISILAISCSKDETNTQTDKTSMSLVTGLNLRQTSDDPGLQLGNPNVLVNNKFLIYPNPANESVNILAKETVTDVWFVAANPEKIHQEVNFSTILNKNLYSEQSIISYSKLSLNEKSSSNFNMNISTLPKGYYKIFVKIGGVIYWDNLYKYENQDDNEEHFNTINNFWK
;
A
#
# COMPACT_ATOMS: atom_id res chain seq x y z
N MET A 1 -18.27 72.29 22.77
CA MET A 1 -18.52 71.57 21.49
C MET A 1 -17.28 70.76 21.12
N LYS A 2 -17.47 69.59 20.48
CA LYS A 2 -16.49 68.54 20.08
C LYS A 2 -16.25 67.51 21.21
N LYS A 3 -17.03 66.42 21.28
CA LYS A 3 -16.95 65.14 20.51
C LYS A 3 -15.57 64.49 20.62
N THR A 4 -15.43 63.39 21.34
CA THR A 4 -15.35 62.04 20.75
C THR A 4 -15.25 60.96 21.85
N LEU A 5 -16.14 59.98 21.70
CA LEU A 5 -16.21 58.72 22.43
C LEU A 5 -15.13 57.79 21.87
N LEU A 6 -14.23 57.27 22.69
CA LEU A 6 -13.29 56.21 22.32
C LEU A 6 -13.71 54.92 23.00
N ILE A 7 -14.47 54.10 22.26
CA ILE A 7 -14.77 52.71 22.57
C ILE A 7 -13.52 51.90 22.26
N LEU A 8 -12.87 51.34 23.27
CA LEU A 8 -11.79 50.38 23.08
C LEU A 8 -12.40 48.98 23.01
N ILE A 9 -12.65 48.51 21.79
CA ILE A 9 -13.03 47.13 21.48
C ILE A 9 -11.77 46.29 21.65
N SER A 10 -11.66 45.58 22.79
CA SER A 10 -10.62 44.58 22.98
C SER A 10 -10.97 43.37 22.12
N ILE A 11 -10.22 43.22 21.04
CA ILE A 11 -10.37 42.19 20.02
C ILE A 11 -10.13 40.83 20.68
N LEU A 12 -11.14 39.97 20.57
CA LEU A 12 -11.13 38.56 20.92
C LEU A 12 -9.84 37.92 20.40
N ALA A 13 -9.00 37.43 21.32
CA ALA A 13 -7.97 36.46 21.01
C ALA A 13 -8.68 35.18 20.53
N ILE A 14 -8.92 35.09 19.23
CA ILE A 14 -9.25 33.84 18.57
C ILE A 14 -8.00 32.98 18.70
N SER A 15 -7.99 32.18 19.75
CA SER A 15 -7.16 30.99 19.91
C SER A 15 -7.35 30.14 18.67
N CYS A 16 -6.43 30.28 17.72
CA CYS A 16 -6.28 29.35 16.62
C CYS A 16 -5.65 28.08 17.22
N SER A 17 -6.48 27.21 17.80
CA SER A 17 -6.08 25.82 17.98
C SER A 17 -5.90 25.27 16.58
N LYS A 18 -4.63 25.10 16.17
CA LYS A 18 -4.32 24.12 15.14
C LYS A 18 -4.73 22.77 15.72
N ASP A 19 -5.99 22.40 15.49
CA ASP A 19 -6.38 21.00 15.51
C ASP A 19 -5.67 20.37 14.33
N GLU A 20 -4.42 19.95 14.57
CA GLU A 20 -3.76 18.92 13.78
C GLU A 20 -4.63 17.68 13.97
N THR A 21 -5.69 17.57 13.16
CA THR A 21 -6.47 16.35 13.05
C THR A 21 -5.49 15.32 12.52
N ASN A 22 -4.99 14.51 13.44
CA ASN A 22 -4.16 13.35 13.16
C ASN A 22 -5.08 12.34 12.46
N THR A 23 -5.39 12.57 11.18
CA THR A 23 -6.23 11.71 10.35
C THR A 23 -5.43 10.48 9.98
N GLN A 24 -5.24 9.63 10.98
CA GLN A 24 -4.70 8.29 10.82
C GLN A 24 -5.50 7.57 9.74
N THR A 25 -4.80 6.94 8.80
CA THR A 25 -5.47 6.15 7.77
C THR A 25 -6.19 4.98 8.44
N ASP A 26 -7.46 4.76 8.08
CA ASP A 26 -8.21 3.61 8.58
C ASP A 26 -7.46 2.31 8.27
N LYS A 27 -7.43 1.39 9.24
CA LYS A 27 -6.68 0.11 9.14
C LYS A 27 -7.11 -0.76 7.95
N THR A 28 -8.30 -0.53 7.39
CA THR A 28 -8.82 -1.22 6.20
C THR A 28 -8.73 -0.38 4.94
N SER A 29 -8.10 0.80 4.97
CA SER A 29 -7.92 1.62 3.77
C SER A 29 -7.16 0.87 2.68
N MET A 30 -7.61 1.04 1.43
CA MET A 30 -6.97 0.46 0.25
C MET A 30 -5.56 1.02 0.02
N SER A 31 -5.34 2.28 0.40
CA SER A 31 -4.08 3.00 0.25
C SER A 31 -3.15 2.82 1.46
N LEU A 32 -3.39 1.85 2.34
CA LEU A 32 -2.55 1.59 3.50
C LEU A 32 -1.64 0.36 3.29
N VAL A 33 -0.37 0.50 3.63
CA VAL A 33 0.58 -0.61 3.82
C VAL A 33 1.13 -0.55 5.25
N THR A 34 1.15 -1.68 5.93
CA THR A 34 1.62 -1.79 7.33
C THR A 34 2.81 -2.73 7.51
N GLY A 35 3.32 -3.25 6.41
CA GLY A 35 4.46 -4.16 6.34
C GLY A 35 4.60 -4.76 4.95
N LEU A 36 5.68 -5.51 4.74
CA LEU A 36 6.00 -6.20 3.50
C LEU A 36 6.39 -7.66 3.75
N ASN A 37 6.14 -8.51 2.76
CA ASN A 37 6.75 -9.84 2.66
C ASN A 37 7.85 -9.77 1.60
N LEU A 38 9.10 -9.62 2.04
CA LEU A 38 10.23 -9.56 1.12
C LEU A 38 10.54 -10.95 0.57
N ARG A 39 10.82 -11.04 -0.72
CA ARG A 39 11.08 -12.31 -1.40
C ARG A 39 11.84 -12.07 -2.68
N GLN A 40 12.91 -12.83 -2.96
CA GLN A 40 13.65 -12.69 -4.22
C GLN A 40 13.15 -13.65 -5.32
N THR A 41 12.76 -14.87 -4.95
CA THR A 41 12.40 -15.96 -5.87
C THR A 41 11.15 -16.71 -5.38
N SER A 42 10.56 -17.58 -6.20
CA SER A 42 9.33 -18.32 -5.83
C SER A 42 9.51 -19.33 -4.68
N ASP A 43 10.73 -19.81 -4.47
CA ASP A 43 11.13 -20.80 -3.46
C ASP A 43 11.65 -20.18 -2.16
N ASP A 44 11.87 -18.87 -2.15
CA ASP A 44 12.30 -18.13 -0.97
C ASP A 44 11.13 -18.04 0.06
N PRO A 45 11.32 -18.51 1.32
CA PRO A 45 10.29 -18.44 2.35
C PRO A 45 9.83 -17.00 2.60
N GLY A 46 10.70 -16.04 2.33
CA GLY A 46 10.50 -14.61 2.47
C GLY A 46 10.81 -14.10 3.88
N LEU A 47 11.12 -12.81 3.95
CA LEU A 47 11.35 -12.07 5.19
C LEU A 47 10.17 -11.12 5.42
N GLN A 48 9.42 -11.33 6.50
CA GLN A 48 8.38 -10.41 6.91
C GLN A 48 9.00 -9.19 7.60
N LEU A 49 8.62 -7.99 7.15
CA LEU A 49 8.92 -6.72 7.79
C LEU A 49 7.62 -6.04 8.23
N GLY A 50 7.57 -5.57 9.49
CA GLY A 50 6.36 -5.03 10.10
C GLY A 50 5.23 -6.08 10.23
N ASN A 51 3.99 -5.61 10.15
CA ASN A 51 2.77 -6.43 10.20
C ASN A 51 1.95 -6.23 8.92
N PRO A 52 2.25 -6.97 7.83
CA PRO A 52 1.64 -6.74 6.52
C PRO A 52 0.11 -6.96 6.52
N ASN A 53 -0.64 -5.94 6.12
CA ASN A 53 -2.10 -5.99 5.91
C ASN A 53 -2.47 -6.65 4.57
N VAL A 54 -2.20 -7.95 4.46
CA VAL A 54 -2.32 -8.73 3.22
C VAL A 54 -3.41 -9.80 3.32
N LEU A 55 -4.01 -10.16 2.19
CA LEU A 55 -4.96 -11.28 2.07
C LEU A 55 -4.51 -12.18 0.94
N VAL A 56 -3.50 -13.01 1.19
CA VAL A 56 -2.93 -13.92 0.19
C VAL A 56 -3.49 -15.33 0.31
N ASN A 57 -3.74 -15.83 1.53
CA ASN A 57 -4.32 -17.16 1.81
C ASN A 57 -3.67 -18.31 1.00
N ASN A 58 -2.35 -18.26 0.82
CA ASN A 58 -1.58 -19.19 0.00
C ASN A 58 -2.12 -19.37 -1.43
N LYS A 59 -2.77 -18.35 -2.01
CA LYS A 59 -3.32 -18.39 -3.38
C LYS A 59 -2.37 -17.89 -4.44
N PHE A 60 -1.48 -16.98 -4.08
CA PHE A 60 -0.45 -16.47 -4.98
C PHE A 60 0.77 -16.01 -4.20
N LEU A 61 1.81 -15.64 -4.93
CA LEU A 61 2.97 -14.93 -4.43
C LEU A 61 3.49 -13.99 -5.50
N ILE A 62 4.18 -12.94 -5.05
CA ILE A 62 4.89 -11.98 -5.90
C ILE A 62 6.40 -12.04 -5.62
N TYR A 63 7.21 -11.88 -6.66
CA TYR A 63 8.67 -11.78 -6.53
C TYR A 63 9.33 -11.14 -7.77
N PRO A 64 10.43 -10.40 -7.64
CA PRO A 64 11.01 -10.00 -6.37
C PRO A 64 10.11 -8.99 -5.63
N ASN A 65 10.24 -8.92 -4.32
CA ASN A 65 9.71 -7.87 -3.45
C ASN A 65 10.83 -7.52 -2.46
N PRO A 66 11.47 -6.34 -2.57
CA PRO A 66 11.12 -5.23 -3.44
C PRO A 66 11.34 -5.50 -4.94
N ALA A 67 10.69 -4.73 -5.82
CA ALA A 67 10.85 -4.82 -7.27
C ALA A 67 11.25 -3.49 -7.90
N ASN A 68 11.86 -3.55 -9.08
CA ASN A 68 12.25 -2.37 -9.84
C ASN A 68 11.44 -2.25 -11.14
N GLU A 69 11.81 -3.03 -12.16
CA GLU A 69 11.21 -2.93 -13.49
C GLU A 69 10.14 -3.98 -13.75
N SER A 70 10.21 -5.11 -13.05
CA SER A 70 9.23 -6.17 -13.21
C SER A 70 8.99 -6.94 -11.93
N VAL A 71 7.81 -7.54 -11.85
CA VAL A 71 7.42 -8.46 -10.79
C VAL A 71 6.76 -9.68 -11.41
N ASN A 72 7.13 -10.86 -10.92
CA ASN A 72 6.50 -12.11 -11.26
C ASN A 72 5.33 -12.36 -10.32
N ILE A 73 4.22 -12.83 -10.89
CA ILE A 73 3.03 -13.26 -10.17
C ILE A 73 2.87 -14.76 -10.41
N LEU A 74 2.97 -15.54 -9.35
CA LEU A 74 2.75 -16.99 -9.36
C LEU A 74 1.54 -17.31 -8.50
N ALA A 75 0.48 -17.81 -9.12
CA ALA A 75 -0.79 -18.19 -8.52
C ALA A 75 -1.02 -19.70 -8.61
N LYS A 76 -1.87 -20.22 -7.72
CA LYS A 76 -2.29 -21.64 -7.76
C LYS A 76 -3.34 -21.93 -8.83
N GLU A 77 -4.05 -20.90 -9.25
CA GLU A 77 -5.13 -20.95 -10.22
C GLU A 77 -4.96 -19.81 -11.22
N THR A 78 -5.78 -19.78 -12.27
CA THR A 78 -5.71 -18.74 -13.30
C THR A 78 -5.98 -17.36 -12.70
N VAL A 79 -5.05 -16.44 -12.96
CA VAL A 79 -5.24 -15.01 -12.72
C VAL A 79 -5.96 -14.42 -13.92
N THR A 80 -7.02 -13.65 -13.66
CA THR A 80 -7.72 -12.89 -14.68
C THR A 80 -7.30 -11.43 -14.70
N ASP A 81 -7.06 -10.85 -13.53
CA ASP A 81 -6.81 -9.41 -13.43
C ASP A 81 -5.82 -9.10 -12.32
N VAL A 82 -5.04 -8.03 -12.53
CA VAL A 82 -4.07 -7.52 -11.57
C VAL A 82 -4.13 -6.00 -11.55
N TRP A 83 -4.12 -5.40 -10.36
CA TRP A 83 -4.12 -3.95 -10.18
C TRP A 83 -3.11 -3.51 -9.13
N PHE A 84 -2.43 -2.40 -9.40
CA PHE A 84 -1.46 -1.78 -8.48
C PHE A 84 -2.06 -0.49 -7.96
N VAL A 85 -2.34 -0.44 -6.66
CA VAL A 85 -2.83 0.75 -5.99
C VAL A 85 -1.69 1.35 -5.17
N ALA A 86 -1.36 2.62 -5.42
CA ALA A 86 -0.36 3.32 -4.63
C ALA A 86 -0.82 3.43 -3.16
N ALA A 87 0.12 3.23 -2.24
CA ALA A 87 -0.17 3.17 -0.82
C ALA A 87 0.85 3.94 0.03
N ASN A 88 0.41 4.36 1.20
CA ASN A 88 1.20 5.02 2.22
C ASN A 88 1.61 3.98 3.27
N PRO A 89 2.90 3.91 3.64
CA PRO A 89 3.36 3.06 4.71
C PRO A 89 3.06 3.70 6.08
N GLU A 90 2.39 2.98 6.99
CA GLU A 90 2.14 3.47 8.36
C GLU A 90 2.46 2.41 9.42
N LYS A 91 3.20 2.82 10.47
CA LYS A 91 3.54 1.97 11.61
C LYS A 91 2.44 1.84 12.65
N ILE A 92 1.47 2.75 12.67
CA ILE A 92 0.52 2.84 13.79
C ILE A 92 -0.36 1.60 13.99
N HIS A 93 -0.44 0.71 13.00
CA HIS A 93 -1.27 -0.50 13.00
C HIS A 93 -0.47 -1.80 13.21
N GLN A 94 0.75 -1.74 13.80
CA GLN A 94 1.58 -2.96 13.98
C GLN A 94 0.92 -4.04 14.87
N GLU A 95 0.06 -3.66 15.82
CA GLU A 95 -0.61 -4.60 16.74
C GLU A 95 -1.94 -5.15 16.20
N VAL A 96 -2.34 -4.76 14.98
CA VAL A 96 -3.64 -5.16 14.42
C VAL A 96 -3.59 -6.61 13.94
N ASN A 97 -4.52 -7.45 14.43
CA ASN A 97 -4.73 -8.77 13.84
C ASN A 97 -5.52 -8.65 12.52
N PHE A 98 -4.80 -8.48 11.41
CA PHE A 98 -5.42 -8.32 10.09
C PHE A 98 -6.25 -9.54 9.65
N SER A 99 -5.92 -10.76 10.12
CA SER A 99 -6.66 -11.98 9.75
C SER A 99 -8.13 -11.98 10.19
N THR A 100 -8.51 -11.15 11.17
CA THR A 100 -9.88 -11.06 11.68
C THR A 100 -10.72 -9.97 10.99
N ILE A 101 -10.09 -9.07 10.25
CA ILE A 101 -10.76 -7.93 9.61
C ILE A 101 -10.67 -7.98 8.07
N LEU A 102 -9.58 -8.49 7.52
CA LEU A 102 -9.39 -8.59 6.08
C LEU A 102 -10.19 -9.77 5.54
N ASN A 103 -11.01 -9.51 4.52
CA ASN A 103 -11.83 -10.53 3.88
C ASN A 103 -12.02 -10.20 2.40
N LYS A 104 -12.45 -11.19 1.62
CA LYS A 104 -12.55 -11.13 0.16
C LYS A 104 -13.53 -10.07 -0.36
N ASN A 105 -14.46 -9.61 0.48
CA ASN A 105 -15.48 -8.62 0.12
C ASN A 105 -15.12 -7.21 0.63
N LEU A 106 -13.93 -7.02 1.22
CA LEU A 106 -13.53 -5.74 1.80
C LEU A 106 -13.46 -4.62 0.76
N TYR A 107 -13.00 -4.95 -0.45
CA TYR A 107 -12.84 -4.00 -1.54
C TYR A 107 -13.67 -4.41 -2.74
N SER A 108 -14.44 -3.48 -3.28
CA SER A 108 -15.11 -3.71 -4.56
C SER A 108 -14.09 -3.61 -5.71
N GLU A 109 -14.28 -4.41 -6.74
CA GLU A 109 -13.46 -4.37 -7.96
C GLU A 109 -13.48 -2.99 -8.61
N GLN A 110 -14.64 -2.34 -8.66
CA GLN A 110 -14.79 -1.00 -9.21
C GLN A 110 -13.96 0.04 -8.43
N SER A 111 -13.93 -0.08 -7.09
CA SER A 111 -13.08 0.78 -6.26
C SER A 111 -11.60 0.53 -6.59
N ILE A 112 -11.16 -0.73 -6.66
CA ILE A 112 -9.76 -1.07 -6.98
C ILE A 112 -9.35 -0.47 -8.33
N ILE A 113 -10.18 -0.64 -9.36
CA ILE A 113 -9.94 -0.08 -10.69
C ILE A 113 -9.77 1.44 -10.61
N SER A 114 -10.64 2.14 -9.89
CA SER A 114 -10.63 3.60 -9.79
C SER A 114 -9.38 4.18 -9.10
N TYR A 115 -8.74 3.42 -8.20
CA TYR A 115 -7.51 3.82 -7.51
C TYR A 115 -6.24 3.27 -8.16
N SER A 116 -6.35 2.35 -9.12
CA SER A 116 -5.21 1.69 -9.74
C SER A 116 -4.34 2.66 -10.56
N LYS A 117 -3.03 2.51 -10.43
CA LYS A 117 -2.02 3.22 -11.23
C LYS A 117 -1.52 2.40 -12.41
N LEU A 118 -1.64 1.08 -12.31
CA LEU A 118 -1.35 0.11 -13.34
C LEU A 118 -2.34 -1.05 -13.22
N SER A 119 -2.77 -1.56 -14.37
CA SER A 119 -3.66 -2.71 -14.45
C SER A 119 -3.26 -3.63 -15.59
N LEU A 120 -3.52 -4.92 -15.40
CA LEU A 120 -3.52 -5.93 -16.44
C LEU A 120 -4.81 -6.71 -16.29
N ASN A 121 -5.64 -6.66 -17.32
CA ASN A 121 -6.94 -7.31 -17.32
C ASN A 121 -6.95 -8.47 -18.31
N GLU A 122 -7.94 -9.35 -18.19
CA GLU A 122 -8.19 -10.45 -19.13
C GLU A 122 -6.99 -11.40 -19.32
N LYS A 123 -6.20 -11.57 -18.26
CA LYS A 123 -5.13 -12.56 -18.23
C LYS A 123 -5.74 -13.98 -18.19
N SER A 124 -5.01 -14.93 -18.76
CA SER A 124 -5.32 -16.35 -18.64
C SER A 124 -4.02 -17.12 -18.40
N SER A 125 -3.39 -16.84 -17.26
CA SER A 125 -2.19 -17.55 -16.79
C SER A 125 -2.13 -17.57 -15.28
N SER A 126 -1.51 -18.60 -14.72
CA SER A 126 -1.15 -18.68 -13.30
C SER A 126 0.28 -18.23 -13.03
N ASN A 127 1.11 -18.05 -14.06
CA ASN A 127 2.49 -17.58 -13.92
C ASN A 127 2.82 -16.60 -15.04
N PHE A 128 3.24 -15.39 -14.68
CA PHE A 128 3.66 -14.39 -15.63
C PHE A 128 4.48 -13.30 -14.96
N ASN A 129 5.34 -12.68 -15.77
CA ASN A 129 6.03 -11.45 -15.42
C ASN A 129 5.18 -10.26 -15.83
N MET A 130 5.19 -9.21 -15.01
CA MET A 130 4.57 -7.93 -15.30
C MET A 130 5.61 -6.83 -15.27
N ASN A 131 5.64 -6.01 -16.31
CA ASN A 131 6.43 -4.80 -16.35
C ASN A 131 5.75 -3.72 -15.49
N ILE A 132 6.50 -3.18 -14.52
CA ILE A 132 6.09 -2.11 -13.62
C ILE A 132 6.99 -0.88 -13.73
N SER A 133 7.85 -0.78 -14.74
CA SER A 133 8.86 0.27 -14.87
C SER A 133 8.27 1.68 -14.92
N THR A 134 7.02 1.82 -15.40
CA THR A 134 6.28 3.08 -15.47
C THR A 134 5.71 3.54 -14.13
N LEU A 135 5.66 2.67 -13.11
CA LEU A 135 5.21 3.04 -11.79
C LEU A 135 6.27 3.91 -11.08
N PRO A 136 5.88 5.00 -10.40
CA PRO A 136 6.79 5.73 -9.51
C PRO A 136 7.32 4.85 -8.38
N LYS A 137 8.50 5.21 -7.83
CA LYS A 137 8.99 4.65 -6.57
C LYS A 137 7.93 4.75 -5.47
N GLY A 138 7.81 3.70 -4.64
CA GLY A 138 6.94 3.75 -3.48
C GLY A 138 6.30 2.41 -3.12
N TYR A 139 5.36 2.48 -2.17
CA TYR A 139 4.60 1.32 -1.71
C TYR A 139 3.34 1.15 -2.55
N TYR A 140 3.02 -0.12 -2.82
CA TYR A 140 1.83 -0.51 -3.56
C TYR A 140 1.12 -1.65 -2.85
N LYS A 141 -0.21 -1.64 -2.90
CA LYS A 141 -1.04 -2.82 -2.66
C LYS A 141 -1.38 -3.43 -4.02
N ILE A 142 -0.97 -4.67 -4.23
CA ILE A 142 -1.21 -5.41 -5.47
C ILE A 142 -2.43 -6.29 -5.27
N PHE A 143 -3.48 -6.01 -6.03
CA PHE A 143 -4.69 -6.82 -6.07
C PHE A 143 -4.59 -7.82 -7.21
N VAL A 144 -4.94 -9.08 -6.96
CA VAL A 144 -4.90 -10.17 -7.93
C VAL A 144 -6.23 -10.91 -7.89
N LYS A 145 -6.92 -10.98 -9.03
CA LYS A 145 -8.19 -11.70 -9.18
C LYS A 145 -7.93 -13.11 -9.68
N ILE A 146 -8.30 -14.09 -8.86
CA ILE A 146 -8.03 -15.52 -9.04
C ILE A 146 -9.34 -16.27 -8.83
N GLY A 147 -9.82 -16.99 -9.85
CA GLY A 147 -11.08 -17.73 -9.78
C GLY A 147 -12.28 -16.84 -9.39
N GLY A 148 -12.28 -15.58 -9.85
CA GLY A 148 -13.32 -14.59 -9.52
C GLY A 148 -13.20 -13.94 -8.13
N VAL A 149 -12.19 -14.31 -7.34
CA VAL A 149 -11.96 -13.76 -5.99
C VAL A 149 -10.73 -12.87 -5.99
N ILE A 150 -10.81 -11.74 -5.30
CA ILE A 150 -9.69 -10.79 -5.17
C ILE A 150 -8.88 -11.09 -3.91
N TYR A 151 -7.57 -11.19 -4.10
CA TYR A 151 -6.55 -11.33 -3.08
C TYR A 151 -5.56 -10.17 -3.20
N TRP A 152 -4.76 -9.89 -2.17
CA TRP A 152 -3.75 -8.84 -2.27
C TRP A 152 -2.53 -9.07 -1.38
N ASP A 153 -1.42 -8.50 -1.83
CA ASP A 153 -0.13 -8.42 -1.13
C ASP A 153 0.43 -7.01 -1.25
N ASN A 154 1.47 -6.69 -0.48
CA ASN A 154 2.12 -5.39 -0.48
C ASN A 154 3.48 -5.48 -1.21
N LEU A 155 3.78 -4.51 -2.05
CA LEU A 155 5.04 -4.39 -2.79
C LEU A 155 5.72 -3.06 -2.48
N TYR A 156 7.04 -3.07 -2.38
CA TYR A 156 7.83 -1.85 -2.54
C TYR A 156 8.47 -1.81 -3.93
N LYS A 157 8.23 -0.72 -4.66
CA LYS A 157 8.92 -0.42 -5.91
C LYS A 157 10.07 0.54 -5.65
N TYR A 158 11.27 0.18 -6.08
CA TYR A 158 12.44 1.06 -6.10
C TYR A 158 12.78 1.54 -7.53
N GLU A 159 13.81 2.38 -7.65
CA GLU A 159 14.29 2.91 -8.93
C GLU A 159 15.67 2.34 -9.26
N ASN A 160 15.98 2.23 -10.55
CA ASN A 160 17.17 1.55 -11.08
C ASN A 160 18.48 2.35 -10.92
N GLN A 161 18.66 3.08 -9.82
CA GLN A 161 19.76 4.04 -9.65
C GLN A 161 20.73 3.75 -8.50
N ASP A 162 20.42 2.87 -7.52
CA ASP A 162 21.31 2.62 -6.37
C ASP A 162 21.46 1.13 -6.00
N ASP A 163 22.47 0.83 -5.19
CA ASP A 163 22.83 -0.49 -4.66
C ASP A 163 21.62 -1.19 -4.00
N ASN A 164 21.39 -2.46 -4.36
CA ASN A 164 20.34 -3.28 -3.77
C ASN A 164 20.42 -3.32 -2.23
N GLU A 165 21.62 -3.21 -1.66
CA GLU A 165 21.83 -3.17 -0.21
C GLU A 165 21.25 -1.90 0.44
N GLU A 166 21.42 -0.73 -0.18
CA GLU A 166 20.92 0.54 0.36
C GLU A 166 19.38 0.56 0.37
N HIS A 167 18.76 0.05 -0.69
CA HIS A 167 17.30 -0.07 -0.76
C HIS A 167 16.75 -1.02 0.29
N PHE A 168 17.38 -2.19 0.46
CA PHE A 168 17.02 -3.12 1.52
C PHE A 168 17.15 -2.45 2.89
N ASN A 169 18.27 -1.77 3.16
CA ASN A 169 18.51 -1.10 4.43
C ASN A 169 17.49 0.02 4.70
N THR A 170 17.10 0.78 3.68
CA THR A 170 16.07 1.83 3.80
C THR A 170 14.73 1.24 4.24
N ILE A 171 14.29 0.17 3.58
CA ILE A 171 13.02 -0.50 3.88
C ILE A 171 13.09 -1.18 5.25
N ASN A 172 14.18 -1.88 5.52
CA ASN A 172 14.42 -2.57 6.79
C ASN A 172 14.45 -1.60 7.97
N ASN A 173 15.16 -0.48 7.85
CA ASN A 173 15.20 0.55 8.90
C ASN A 173 13.85 1.26 9.05
N PHE A 174 13.10 1.41 7.97
CA PHE A 174 11.74 1.90 8.09
C PHE A 174 10.86 0.92 8.85
N TRP A 175 10.94 -0.40 8.68
CA TRP A 175 10.00 -1.33 9.33
C TRP A 175 10.45 -1.94 10.66
N LYS A 176 11.74 -1.87 10.99
CA LYS A 176 12.24 -2.10 12.36
C LYS A 176 11.61 -1.12 13.35
#